data_AF-E4W6I9-F1
#
_entry.id   AF-E4W6I9-F1
#
_cell.length_a   1.000
_cell.length_b   1.000
_cell.length_c   1.000
_cell.angle_alpha   90.00
_cell.angle_beta   90.00
_cell.angle_gamma   90.00
#
_symmetry.space_group_name_H-M   'P 1'
#
loop_
_entity.id
_entity.type
_entity.pdbx_description
1 polymer ?
#
loop_
_entity_poly.entity_id
_entity_poly.type
_entity_poly.pdbx_seq_one_letter_code
_entity_poly.pdbx_strand_id
1 'polypeptide(L)' 'EIVHLQTGQCGNQIGAAFWQTISGEHGLDSNGVYHGTSELQLERMSVYFNEASGNKYV' A
#
# COMPACT_ATOMS: atom_id res chain seq x y z
N GLU A 1 -2.77 -3.62 11.81
CA GLU A 1 -1.45 -3.08 11.46
C GLU A 1 -0.42 -4.20 11.46
N ILE A 2 0.28 -4.36 10.35
CA ILE A 2 1.40 -5.29 10.16
C ILE A 2 2.59 -4.48 9.68
N VAL A 3 3.73 -4.63 10.35
CA VAL A 3 4.98 -4.02 9.93
C VAL A 3 5.75 -5.00 9.04
N HIS A 4 6.00 -4.62 7.78
CA HIS A 4 6.79 -5.39 6.84
C HIS A 4 8.23 -4.84 6.82
N LEU A 5 9.22 -5.67 7.16
CA LEU A 5 10.65 -5.33 7.03
C LEU A 5 11.29 -6.06 5.85
N GLN A 6 12.05 -5.32 5.04
CA GLN A 6 12.76 -5.85 3.87
C GLN A 6 14.26 -5.67 4.10
N THR A 7 15.04 -6.71 3.76
CA THR A 7 16.50 -6.70 3.96
C THR A 7 17.19 -7.27 2.74
N GLY A 8 18.32 -6.66 2.35
CA GLY A 8 19.11 -7.07 1.20
C GLY A 8 18.47 -6.67 -0.15
N GLN A 9 19.28 -6.75 -1.21
CA GLN A 9 18.87 -6.34 -2.56
C GLN A 9 17.69 -7.15 -3.09
N CYS A 10 17.75 -8.47 -2.97
CA CYS A 10 16.66 -9.35 -3.39
C CYS A 10 15.37 -9.06 -2.60
N GLY A 11 15.47 -8.91 -1.28
CA GLY A 11 14.32 -8.59 -0.42
C GLY A 11 13.66 -7.26 -0.78
N ASN A 12 14.46 -6.24 -1.10
CA ASN A 12 13.93 -4.94 -1.53
C ASN A 12 13.24 -5.01 -2.91
N GLN A 13 13.73 -5.83 -3.85
CA GLN A 13 13.10 -5.99 -5.17
C GLN A 13 11.75 -6.69 -5.07
N ILE A 14 11.68 -7.79 -4.32
CA ILE A 14 10.42 -8.50 -4.07
C ILE A 14 9.46 -7.61 -3.28
N GLY A 15 9.99 -6.88 -2.30
CA GLY A 15 9.26 -5.91 -1.51
C GLY A 15 8.61 -4.81 -2.32
N ALA A 16 9.35 -4.23 -3.27
CA ALA A 16 8.81 -3.23 -4.18
C ALA A 16 7.67 -3.81 -5.03
N ALA A 17 7.85 -5.00 -5.62
CA ALA A 17 6.82 -5.65 -6.40
C ALA A 17 5.55 -5.95 -5.57
N PHE A 18 5.71 -6.43 -4.33
CA PHE A 18 4.60 -6.64 -3.41
C PHE A 18 3.80 -5.36 -3.18
N TRP A 19 4.47 -4.27 -2.80
CA TRP A 19 3.79 -3.01 -2.52
C TRP A 19 3.13 -2.38 -3.75
N GLN A 20 3.70 -2.56 -4.95
CA GLN A 20 3.05 -2.13 -6.20
C GLN A 20 1.74 -2.88 -6.44
N THR A 21 1.73 -4.20 -6.26
CA THR A 21 0.51 -5.02 -6.43
C THR A 21 -0.55 -4.63 -5.41
N ILE A 22 -0.19 -4.59 -4.12
CA ILE A 22 -1.14 -4.27 -3.04
C ILE A 22 -1.68 -2.84 -3.20
N SER A 23 -0.85 -1.86 -3.54
CA SER A 23 -1.30 -0.49 -3.80
C SER A 23 -2.31 -0.44 -4.95
N GLY A 24 -2.04 -1.16 -6.05
CA GLY A 24 -2.95 -1.25 -7.18
C GLY A 24 -4.29 -1.91 -6.84
N GLU A 25 -4.29 -3.00 -6.08
CA GLU A 25 -5.51 -3.66 -5.60
C GLU A 25 -6.37 -2.72 -4.75
N HIS A 26 -5.73 -1.94 -3.88
CA HIS A 26 -6.37 -0.94 -3.04
C HIS A 26 -6.64 0.39 -3.75
N GLY A 27 -6.35 0.52 -5.05
CA GLY A 27 -6.62 1.72 -5.83
C GLY A 27 -5.76 2.93 -5.44
N LEU A 28 -4.60 2.71 -4.83
CA LEU A 28 -3.62 3.76 -4.56
C LEU A 28 -2.72 4.00 -5.78
N ASP A 29 -2.42 5.27 -6.04
CA ASP A 29 -1.35 5.63 -6.96
C ASP A 29 0.04 5.53 -6.32
N SER A 30 1.08 5.85 -7.10
CA SER A 30 2.47 5.87 -6.61
C SER A 30 2.75 6.94 -5.55
N ASN A 31 1.84 7.90 -5.36
CA ASN A 31 1.93 8.92 -4.32
C ASN A 31 1.20 8.52 -3.03
N GLY A 32 0.50 7.38 -3.02
CA GLY A 32 -0.33 6.91 -1.91
C GLY A 32 -1.71 7.57 -1.86
N VAL A 33 -2.17 8.17 -2.96
CA VAL A 33 -3.49 8.79 -3.06
C VAL A 33 -4.49 7.76 -3.57
N TYR A 34 -5.63 7.64 -2.89
CA TYR A 34 -6.71 6.74 -3.29
C TYR A 34 -7.49 7.30 -4.48
N HIS A 35 -7.56 6.51 -5.55
CA HIS A 35 -8.35 6.75 -6.77
C HIS A 35 -9.28 5.57 -7.08
N GLY A 36 -9.57 4.73 -6.10
CA GLY A 36 -10.45 3.58 -6.27
C GLY A 36 -11.91 3.96 -6.51
N THR A 37 -12.69 2.99 -6.98
CA THR A 37 -14.10 3.15 -7.34
C THR A 37 -15.01 2.20 -6.58
N SER A 38 -14.44 1.30 -5.76
CA SER A 38 -15.17 0.29 -5.01
C SER A 38 -14.83 0.34 -3.52
N GLU A 39 -15.84 0.25 -2.67
CA GLU A 39 -15.71 0.16 -1.21
C GLU A 39 -14.87 -1.06 -0.77
N LEU A 40 -14.85 -2.14 -1.56
CA LEU A 40 -14.02 -3.31 -1.29
C LEU A 40 -12.53 -2.96 -1.25
N GLN A 41 -12.09 -1.96 -2.01
CA GLN A 41 -10.69 -1.52 -2.03
C GLN A 41 -10.31 -0.77 -0.75
N LEU A 42 -11.29 -0.32 0.04
CA LEU A 42 -11.07 0.32 1.34
C LEU A 42 -11.13 -0.71 2.48
N GLU A 43 -11.65 -1.91 2.23
CA GLU A 43 -11.72 -2.95 3.24
C GLU A 43 -10.32 -3.35 3.70
N ARG A 44 -10.11 -3.33 5.02
CA ARG A 44 -8.84 -3.74 5.66
C ARG A 44 -7.62 -2.96 5.20
N MET A 45 -7.80 -1.78 4.60
CA MET A 45 -6.73 -0.85 4.22
C MET A 45 -5.71 -0.63 5.36
N SER A 46 -6.24 -0.45 6.58
CA SER A 46 -5.47 -0.23 7.82
C SER A 46 -4.65 -1.44 8.31
N VAL A 47 -4.66 -2.56 7.58
CA VAL A 47 -3.77 -3.69 7.87
C VAL A 47 -2.35 -3.35 7.47
N TYR A 48 -2.17 -2.79 6.28
CA TYR A 48 -0.85 -2.49 5.70
C TYR A 48 -0.56 -1.01 5.53
N PHE A 49 -1.57 -0.16 5.41
CA PHE A 49 -1.40 1.28 5.23
C PHE A 49 -1.93 2.06 6.42
N ASN A 50 -1.23 3.12 6.78
CA ASN A 50 -1.73 4.13 7.71
C ASN A 50 -2.19 5.36 6.92
N GLU A 51 -3.32 5.96 7.34
CA GLU A 51 -3.76 7.23 6.78
C GLU A 51 -2.94 8.38 7.39
N ALA A 52 -2.21 9.09 6.55
CA ALA A 52 -1.48 10.30 6.86
C ALA A 52 -2.27 11.55 6.46
N SER A 53 -1.75 12.73 6.82
CA SER A 53 -2.35 14.01 6.45
C SER A 53 -2.51 14.15 4.93
N GLY A 54 -3.65 14.70 4.50
CA GLY A 54 -3.92 14.99 3.09
C GLY A 54 -4.40 13.77 2.29
N ASN A 55 -5.16 12.86 2.93
CA ASN A 55 -5.74 11.66 2.31
C ASN A 55 -4.69 10.75 1.64
N LYS A 56 -3.49 10.70 2.25
CA LYS A 56 -2.38 9.92 1.76
C LYS A 56 -2.23 8.67 2.61
N TYR A 57 -2.06 7.52 1.98
CA TYR A 57 -1.85 6.23 2.62
C TYR A 57 -0.36 5.84 2.53
N VAL A 58 0.22 5.43 3.66
CA VAL A 58 1.66 5.11 3.80
C VAL A 58 1.89 3.74 4.42
#